data_AF-A0A2H0ZLV9-F1
#
_entry.id   AF-A0A2H0ZLV9-F1
#
_cell.length_a   1.000
_cell.length_b   1.000
_cell.length_c   1.000
_cell.angle_alpha   90.00
_cell.angle_beta   90.00
_cell.angle_gamma   90.00
#
_symmetry.space_group_name_H-M   'P 1'
#
loop_
_entity.id
_entity.type
_entity.pdbx_description
1 polymer ?
#
loop_
_entity_poly.entity_id
_entity_poly.type
_entity_poly.pdbx_seq_one_letter_code
_entity_poly.pdbx_strand_id
1 'polypeptide(L)'
;MAVEKRPAEETETTVVKKLNNSFSHDEIVSFLNNKIFEKEFQENLRLDISQSQPFRWGTVTELINDELLRSVRTEILGEIAFTKKETDIYKVFQSGDLANLSGLDWNDLSRLPSLYKLRAAIYSEEFRDFISNVTGCGKLSGVKTDMSINTYTKGCHLLTHDDVIGSRRVSFILYMPDPKFTWKSHYGGGLRLFPAVVPNVPETDHQVKLVPQFNQMAFFTVQPGLSFHDVEEVRVDKQRLSIQGWFHIPQPGEDGYIPGEQEATEAKSTLQQLQSKELQEFDFPKPFRNDLYPEEIKEYESLNLSSNFFDDTEVEYLGKFLNPTYLNKASLARLNESFVEESVVEIKEILKEEYASLLQETLRKTEIENKVPQTSKEIHFPWKCAVPPHKQRYMYIDGKGDIDLTEKGINFHNHIGPQELPNFELAKGLTQTKPEKMLLELMQFMKSISFRKWLTYVTNLVVTSDQILARKFRPGQDFILATTTEKMLAREHNDEVNVLLEATLGLTPTAINAKNWESGEFGGYELCMATGVGSDGEAEDDDPAIYKAGDPNDDSVLYSSQCKWNTLCLMVRDPSVLKFVKYVSINAKGSRWDISAQFNVKALGDDDEDGH
;
A
#
# COMPACT_ATOMS: atom_id res chain seq x y z
N MET A 1 53.00 0.95 -65.68
CA MET A 1 51.60 0.62 -66.01
C MET A 1 50.72 1.24 -64.96
N ALA A 2 49.95 2.25 -65.35
CA ALA A 2 48.98 2.93 -64.50
C ALA A 2 47.82 1.98 -64.21
N VAL A 3 47.41 1.89 -62.94
CA VAL A 3 46.19 1.19 -62.53
C VAL A 3 45.25 2.25 -61.97
N GLU A 4 44.14 2.44 -62.68
CA GLU A 4 43.10 3.44 -62.44
C GLU A 4 42.42 3.25 -61.07
N LYS A 5 42.14 4.38 -60.41
CA LYS A 5 41.24 4.45 -59.25
C LYS A 5 39.83 4.08 -59.70
N ARG A 6 39.23 3.07 -59.07
CA ARG A 6 37.77 2.83 -59.16
C ARG A 6 37.02 3.97 -58.46
N PRO A 7 35.85 4.40 -58.97
CA PRO A 7 35.04 5.43 -58.34
C PRO A 7 34.42 4.90 -57.04
N ALA A 8 34.22 5.80 -56.08
CA ALA A 8 33.50 5.54 -54.85
C ALA A 8 32.06 5.12 -55.15
N GLU A 9 31.62 4.01 -54.56
CA GLU A 9 30.20 3.66 -54.49
C GLU A 9 29.47 4.74 -53.70
N GLU A 10 28.45 5.33 -54.33
CA GLU A 10 27.48 6.19 -53.68
C GLU A 10 26.77 5.37 -52.59
N THR A 11 27.01 5.71 -51.34
CA THR A 11 26.17 5.28 -50.22
C THR A 11 24.77 5.84 -50.44
N GLU A 12 23.83 4.99 -50.86
CA GLU A 12 22.40 5.28 -50.82
C GLU A 12 22.01 5.69 -49.40
N THR A 13 21.78 6.97 -49.20
CA THR A 13 21.13 7.50 -48.01
C THR A 13 19.68 7.04 -48.03
N THR A 14 19.38 5.96 -47.31
CA THR A 14 18.00 5.57 -47.00
C THR A 14 17.32 6.74 -46.30
N VAL A 15 16.48 7.46 -47.04
CA VAL A 15 15.61 8.52 -46.52
C VAL A 15 14.63 7.86 -45.56
N VAL A 16 14.86 8.01 -44.25
CA VAL A 16 13.88 7.66 -43.22
C VAL A 16 12.65 8.53 -43.47
N LYS A 17 11.56 7.94 -43.97
CA LYS A 17 10.27 8.62 -44.13
C LYS A 17 9.83 9.06 -42.74
N LYS A 18 9.88 10.37 -42.46
CA LYS A 18 9.24 10.97 -41.27
C LYS A 18 7.78 10.51 -41.24
N LEU A 19 7.35 9.95 -40.10
CA LEU A 19 5.92 9.74 -39.85
C LEU A 19 5.19 11.08 -40.02
N ASN A 20 4.00 11.04 -40.61
CA ASN A 20 3.15 12.21 -40.67
C ASN A 20 2.71 12.57 -39.24
N ASN A 21 3.16 13.72 -38.76
CA ASN A 21 2.93 14.16 -37.38
C ASN A 21 1.67 15.03 -37.23
N SER A 22 0.91 15.25 -38.31
CA SER A 22 -0.38 15.95 -38.27
C SER A 22 -1.44 15.12 -38.99
N PHE A 23 -2.47 14.73 -38.25
CA PHE A 23 -3.66 14.08 -38.80
C PHE A 23 -4.75 15.13 -39.05
N SER A 24 -5.48 14.96 -40.14
CA SER A 24 -6.67 15.75 -40.44
C SER A 24 -7.85 15.33 -39.55
N HIS A 25 -8.87 16.18 -39.45
CA HIS A 25 -10.11 15.89 -38.73
C HIS A 25 -10.71 14.54 -39.14
N ASP A 26 -10.83 14.29 -40.44
CA ASP A 26 -11.41 13.06 -40.98
C ASP A 26 -10.57 11.81 -40.61
N GLU A 27 -9.25 11.94 -40.59
CA GLU A 27 -8.36 10.86 -40.14
C GLU A 27 -8.56 10.56 -38.65
N ILE A 28 -8.62 11.58 -37.79
CA ILE A 28 -8.87 11.41 -36.36
C ILE A 28 -10.23 10.74 -36.11
N VAL A 29 -11.28 11.22 -36.76
CA VAL A 29 -12.63 10.62 -36.66
C VAL A 29 -12.60 9.15 -37.09
N SER A 30 -11.82 8.79 -38.12
CA SER A 30 -11.68 7.40 -38.57
C SER A 30 -11.01 6.46 -37.56
N PHE A 31 -10.22 7.00 -36.62
CA PHE A 31 -9.55 6.22 -35.56
C PHE A 31 -10.50 5.90 -34.40
N LEU A 32 -11.62 6.62 -34.30
CA LEU A 32 -12.59 6.53 -33.21
C LEU A 32 -13.89 5.87 -33.72
N ASN A 33 -14.69 5.34 -32.80
CA ASN A 33 -16.00 4.82 -33.15
C ASN A 33 -17.01 5.97 -33.30
N ASN A 34 -17.66 6.07 -34.47
CA ASN A 34 -18.58 7.16 -34.80
C ASN A 34 -19.69 7.39 -33.77
N LYS A 35 -20.09 6.36 -33.01
CA LYS A 35 -21.13 6.50 -31.97
C LYS A 35 -20.80 7.58 -30.94
N ILE A 36 -19.53 7.85 -30.65
CA ILE A 36 -19.17 8.86 -29.65
C ILE A 36 -19.48 10.28 -30.14
N PHE A 37 -19.64 10.50 -31.44
CA PHE A 37 -20.02 11.78 -32.04
C PHE A 37 -21.54 11.93 -32.21
N GLU A 38 -22.30 10.87 -31.97
CA GLU A 38 -23.76 10.92 -32.03
C GLU A 38 -24.31 11.63 -30.80
N LYS A 39 -25.16 12.65 -31.04
CA LYS A 39 -25.73 13.48 -29.98
C LYS A 39 -26.51 12.66 -28.94
N GLU A 40 -27.32 11.71 -29.40
CA GLU A 40 -28.11 10.84 -28.51
C GLU A 40 -27.21 9.99 -27.60
N PHE A 41 -26.12 9.44 -28.14
CA PHE A 41 -25.14 8.69 -27.35
C PHE A 41 -24.48 9.55 -26.27
N GLN A 42 -24.03 10.76 -26.64
CA GLN A 42 -23.42 11.69 -25.67
C GLN A 42 -24.40 12.14 -24.59
N GLU A 43 -25.66 12.40 -24.94
CA GLU A 43 -26.69 12.81 -23.99
C GLU A 43 -26.99 11.69 -22.98
N ASN A 44 -27.12 10.44 -23.44
CA ASN A 44 -27.32 9.29 -22.58
C ASN A 44 -26.12 9.04 -21.67
N LEU A 45 -24.90 9.04 -22.22
CA LEU A 45 -23.68 8.83 -21.45
C LEU A 45 -23.48 9.93 -20.38
N ARG A 46 -23.81 11.18 -20.71
CA ARG A 46 -23.78 12.29 -19.74
C ARG A 46 -24.77 12.07 -18.60
N LEU A 47 -25.97 11.58 -18.90
CA LEU A 47 -26.96 11.23 -17.86
C LEU A 47 -26.44 10.09 -16.98
N ASP A 48 -25.90 9.03 -17.58
CA ASP A 48 -25.32 7.90 -16.86
C ASP A 48 -24.19 8.33 -15.91
N ILE A 49 -23.25 9.17 -16.38
CA ILE A 49 -22.15 9.71 -15.57
C ILE A 49 -22.68 10.62 -14.44
N SER A 50 -23.71 11.43 -14.72
CA SER A 50 -24.27 12.34 -13.71
C SER A 50 -24.98 11.59 -12.56
N GLN A 51 -25.48 10.38 -12.84
CA GLN A 51 -26.19 9.51 -11.90
C GLN A 51 -25.30 8.39 -11.33
N SER A 52 -24.06 8.26 -11.81
CA SER A 52 -23.16 7.20 -11.38
C SER A 52 -22.79 7.34 -9.90
N GLN A 53 -22.44 6.21 -9.29
CA GLN A 53 -21.97 6.09 -7.92
C GLN A 53 -20.68 5.25 -7.91
N PRO A 54 -19.80 5.37 -6.91
CA PRO A 54 -19.89 6.26 -5.74
C PRO A 54 -19.54 7.74 -6.01
N PHE A 55 -18.88 8.01 -7.13
CA PHE A 55 -18.63 9.36 -7.65
C PHE A 55 -18.93 9.38 -9.16
N ARG A 56 -18.65 10.50 -9.83
CA ARG A 56 -18.94 10.63 -11.27
C ARG A 56 -17.91 9.88 -12.11
N TRP A 57 -18.33 8.81 -12.76
CA TRP A 57 -17.48 7.98 -13.62
C TRP A 57 -18.27 7.46 -14.81
N GLY A 58 -17.57 7.13 -15.89
CA GLY A 58 -18.14 6.63 -17.12
C GLY A 58 -17.34 5.48 -17.72
N THR A 59 -17.98 4.76 -18.63
CA THR A 59 -17.31 3.75 -19.45
C THR A 59 -17.88 3.73 -20.86
N VAL A 60 -17.02 3.50 -21.85
CA VAL A 60 -17.42 3.33 -23.25
C VAL A 60 -16.77 2.07 -23.79
N THR A 61 -17.57 1.16 -24.33
CA THR A 61 -17.10 -0.03 -25.04
C THR A 61 -16.87 0.29 -26.52
N GLU A 62 -16.04 -0.50 -27.20
CA GLU A 62 -15.76 -0.36 -28.63
C GLU A 62 -15.39 1.08 -29.01
N LEU A 63 -14.48 1.69 -28.27
CA LEU A 63 -14.16 3.12 -28.37
C LEU A 63 -13.32 3.46 -29.60
N ILE A 64 -12.28 2.67 -29.84
CA ILE A 64 -11.29 2.86 -30.90
C ILE A 64 -11.66 1.97 -32.09
N ASN A 65 -11.28 2.37 -33.29
CA ASN A 65 -11.32 1.48 -34.46
C ASN A 65 -10.66 0.12 -34.13
N ASP A 66 -11.38 -0.98 -34.35
CA ASP A 66 -10.96 -2.32 -33.91
C ASP A 66 -9.63 -2.76 -34.57
N GLU A 67 -9.44 -2.49 -35.86
CA GLU A 67 -8.20 -2.81 -36.58
C GLU A 67 -7.01 -2.01 -36.04
N LEU A 68 -7.23 -0.72 -35.76
CA LEU A 68 -6.23 0.15 -35.15
C LEU A 68 -5.82 -0.40 -33.77
N LEU A 69 -6.78 -0.69 -32.89
CA LEU A 69 -6.47 -1.12 -31.53
C LEU A 69 -5.81 -2.51 -31.48
N ARG A 70 -6.17 -3.43 -32.40
CA ARG A 70 -5.46 -4.70 -32.57
C ARG A 70 -4.02 -4.50 -33.01
N SER A 71 -3.79 -3.54 -33.90
CA SER A 71 -2.44 -3.17 -34.37
C SER A 71 -1.61 -2.57 -33.23
N VAL A 72 -2.18 -1.64 -32.47
CA VAL A 72 -1.57 -1.08 -31.25
C VAL A 72 -1.17 -2.19 -30.28
N ARG A 73 -2.08 -3.11 -29.98
CA ARG A 73 -1.81 -4.23 -29.07
C ARG A 73 -0.66 -5.11 -29.58
N THR A 74 -0.60 -5.35 -30.89
CA THR A 74 0.46 -6.15 -31.52
C THR A 74 1.81 -5.44 -31.43
N GLU A 75 1.85 -4.14 -31.70
CA GLU A 75 3.03 -3.29 -31.55
C GLU A 75 3.53 -3.30 -30.10
N ILE A 76 2.66 -3.04 -29.12
CA ILE A 76 3.04 -3.03 -27.69
C ILE A 76 3.67 -4.36 -27.26
N LEU A 77 3.06 -5.50 -27.61
CA LEU A 77 3.57 -6.80 -27.19
C LEU A 77 4.82 -7.25 -27.96
N GLY A 78 5.04 -6.72 -29.16
CA GLY A 78 6.20 -7.05 -29.99
C GLY A 78 7.43 -6.17 -29.71
N GLU A 79 7.21 -4.92 -29.33
CA GLU A 79 8.24 -3.88 -29.31
C GLU A 79 8.55 -3.33 -27.92
N ILE A 80 7.63 -3.44 -26.95
CA ILE A 80 7.81 -2.86 -25.61
C ILE A 80 8.19 -3.95 -24.60
N ALA A 81 9.35 -3.78 -23.96
CA ALA A 81 9.75 -4.57 -22.80
C ALA A 81 9.09 -4.03 -21.53
N PHE A 82 8.53 -4.94 -20.73
CA PHE A 82 7.95 -4.58 -19.44
C PHE A 82 8.83 -5.05 -18.28
N THR A 83 9.05 -4.16 -17.33
CA THR A 83 9.81 -4.42 -16.09
C THR A 83 8.85 -4.45 -14.91
N LYS A 84 8.98 -5.46 -14.05
CA LYS A 84 8.22 -5.54 -12.80
C LYS A 84 8.69 -4.40 -11.87
N LYS A 85 7.75 -3.60 -11.39
CA LYS A 85 7.94 -2.66 -10.28
C LYS A 85 7.01 -3.06 -9.13
N GLU A 86 7.53 -3.05 -7.92
CA GLU A 86 6.81 -3.38 -6.69
C GLU A 86 7.17 -2.33 -5.64
N THR A 87 6.14 -1.64 -5.15
CA THR A 87 6.19 -0.65 -4.04
C THR A 87 5.37 -1.18 -2.87
N ASP A 88 5.07 -0.38 -1.87
CA ASP A 88 4.06 -0.71 -0.86
C ASP A 88 2.64 -0.81 -1.49
N ILE A 89 2.27 0.16 -2.33
CA ILE A 89 0.90 0.35 -2.86
C ILE A 89 0.60 -0.47 -4.13
N TYR A 90 1.60 -0.85 -4.93
CA TYR A 90 1.37 -1.62 -6.15
C TYR A 90 2.38 -2.73 -6.43
N LYS A 91 2.00 -3.60 -7.37
CA LYS A 91 2.86 -4.55 -8.07
C LYS A 91 2.38 -4.58 -9.52
N VAL A 92 3.17 -4.06 -10.45
CA VAL A 92 2.77 -3.92 -11.86
C VAL A 92 3.98 -4.11 -12.76
N PHE A 93 3.74 -4.50 -14.01
CA PHE A 93 4.75 -4.49 -15.05
C PHE A 93 4.54 -3.23 -15.89
N GLN A 94 5.49 -2.31 -15.84
CA GLN A 94 5.45 -1.05 -16.56
C GLN A 94 6.50 -1.07 -17.67
N SER A 95 6.26 -0.32 -18.75
CA SER A 95 7.28 -0.06 -19.76
C SER A 95 8.41 0.77 -19.13
N GLY A 96 9.56 0.15 -18.84
CA GLY A 96 10.74 0.84 -18.31
C GLY A 96 11.22 1.92 -19.29
N ASP A 97 11.60 3.09 -18.79
CA ASP A 97 12.04 4.30 -19.54
C ASP A 97 11.08 4.92 -20.56
N LEU A 98 9.93 4.28 -20.81
CA LEU A 98 8.82 4.78 -21.64
C LEU A 98 7.69 5.44 -20.83
N ALA A 99 7.94 5.74 -19.55
CA ALA A 99 6.95 6.27 -18.60
C ALA A 99 6.22 7.51 -19.14
N ASN A 100 6.85 8.21 -20.09
CA ASN A 100 6.24 9.21 -20.93
C ASN A 100 6.49 8.86 -22.40
N LEU A 101 5.44 8.57 -23.18
CA LEU A 101 5.53 8.44 -24.65
C LEU A 101 6.08 9.72 -25.34
N SER A 102 6.24 10.83 -24.61
CA SER A 102 6.91 12.05 -25.05
C SER A 102 8.45 11.99 -24.97
N GLY A 103 9.03 11.01 -24.25
CA GLY A 103 10.48 10.83 -24.09
C GLY A 103 11.13 9.76 -24.99
N LEU A 104 10.33 9.08 -25.83
CA LEU A 104 10.84 8.10 -26.79
C LEU A 104 11.69 8.76 -27.90
N ASP A 105 12.83 8.17 -28.23
CA ASP A 105 13.60 8.57 -29.41
C ASP A 105 12.79 8.30 -30.70
N TRP A 106 13.06 9.06 -31.75
CA TRP A 106 12.42 8.93 -33.06
C TRP A 106 12.53 7.52 -33.64
N ASN A 107 13.60 6.80 -33.31
CA ASN A 107 13.78 5.41 -33.70
C ASN A 107 12.68 4.50 -33.13
N ASP A 108 12.25 4.73 -31.88
CA ASP A 108 11.22 3.92 -31.21
C ASP A 108 9.81 4.31 -31.65
N LEU A 109 9.54 5.61 -31.85
CA LEU A 109 8.26 6.07 -32.38
C LEU A 109 8.00 5.59 -33.81
N SER A 110 9.04 5.35 -34.61
CA SER A 110 8.92 4.79 -35.96
C SER A 110 8.45 3.32 -35.97
N ARG A 111 8.73 2.58 -34.88
CA ARG A 111 8.34 1.17 -34.68
C ARG A 111 6.93 1.02 -34.11
N LEU A 112 6.35 2.10 -33.60
CA LEU A 112 5.05 2.15 -32.92
C LEU A 112 4.04 3.08 -33.63
N PRO A 113 3.84 2.97 -34.97
CA PRO A 113 3.01 3.91 -35.72
C PRO A 113 1.53 3.87 -35.35
N SER A 114 0.99 2.71 -34.96
CA SER A 114 -0.42 2.58 -34.54
C SER A 114 -0.62 3.18 -33.16
N LEU A 115 0.33 2.98 -32.23
CA LEU A 115 0.30 3.61 -30.92
C LEU A 115 0.35 5.14 -31.03
N TYR A 116 1.13 5.69 -31.95
CA TYR A 116 1.15 7.12 -32.22
C TYR A 116 -0.20 7.65 -32.72
N LYS A 117 -0.86 6.92 -33.64
CA LYS A 117 -2.23 7.25 -34.09
C LYS A 117 -3.24 7.21 -32.93
N LEU A 118 -3.15 6.21 -32.05
CA LEU A 118 -4.00 6.12 -30.87
C LEU A 118 -3.80 7.31 -29.93
N ARG A 119 -2.56 7.71 -29.65
CA ARG A 119 -2.26 8.89 -28.84
C ARG A 119 -2.85 10.15 -29.47
N ALA A 120 -2.69 10.32 -30.78
CA ALA A 120 -3.26 11.45 -31.51
C ALA A 120 -4.79 11.47 -31.44
N ALA A 121 -5.46 10.31 -31.55
CA ALA A 121 -6.90 10.20 -31.41
C ALA A 121 -7.39 10.55 -29.99
N ILE A 122 -6.71 10.06 -28.94
CA ILE A 122 -7.11 10.31 -27.54
C ILE A 122 -6.94 11.78 -27.16
N TYR A 123 -5.86 12.44 -27.58
CA TYR A 123 -5.61 13.85 -27.24
C TYR A 123 -6.11 14.86 -28.29
N SER A 124 -6.82 14.38 -29.31
CA SER A 124 -7.41 15.25 -30.33
C SER A 124 -8.44 16.23 -29.74
N GLU A 125 -8.73 17.31 -30.44
CA GLU A 125 -9.78 18.25 -30.02
C GLU A 125 -11.15 17.58 -29.99
N GLU A 126 -11.45 16.76 -31.00
CA GLU A 126 -12.70 16.02 -31.12
C GLU A 126 -12.94 15.10 -29.92
N PHE A 127 -11.92 14.36 -29.48
CA PHE A 127 -12.05 13.46 -28.33
C PHE A 127 -12.08 14.22 -27.00
N ARG A 128 -11.28 15.28 -26.86
CA ARG A 128 -11.29 16.13 -25.66
C ARG A 128 -12.63 16.84 -25.49
N ASP A 129 -13.23 17.33 -26.56
CA ASP A 129 -14.57 17.94 -26.52
C ASP A 129 -15.65 16.92 -26.18
N PHE A 130 -15.55 15.68 -26.69
CA PHE A 130 -16.41 14.58 -26.28
C PHE A 130 -16.31 14.32 -24.76
N ILE A 131 -15.10 14.13 -24.22
CA ILE A 131 -14.89 13.88 -22.78
C ILE A 131 -15.37 15.07 -21.95
N SER A 132 -15.03 16.30 -22.34
CA SER A 132 -15.49 17.54 -21.69
C SER A 132 -17.02 17.62 -21.65
N ASN A 133 -17.70 17.28 -22.74
CA ASN A 133 -19.16 17.34 -22.80
C ASN A 133 -19.84 16.28 -21.92
N VAL A 134 -19.38 15.03 -21.96
CA VAL A 134 -20.05 13.93 -21.22
C VAL A 134 -19.73 13.93 -19.73
N THR A 135 -18.57 14.45 -19.32
CA THR A 135 -18.20 14.57 -17.90
C THR A 135 -18.57 15.91 -17.28
N GLY A 136 -18.67 16.97 -18.09
CA GLY A 136 -18.83 18.34 -17.61
C GLY A 136 -17.58 18.89 -16.91
N CYS A 137 -16.39 18.33 -17.16
CA CYS A 137 -15.15 18.71 -16.47
C CYS A 137 -14.55 20.05 -16.93
N GLY A 138 -15.11 20.69 -17.96
CA GLY A 138 -14.49 21.82 -18.64
C GLY A 138 -13.42 21.38 -19.64
N LYS A 139 -12.72 22.35 -20.22
CA LYS A 139 -11.73 22.12 -21.29
C LYS A 139 -10.53 21.31 -20.80
N LEU A 140 -9.85 20.65 -21.73
CA LEU A 140 -8.74 19.73 -21.44
C LEU A 140 -7.53 20.10 -22.32
N SER A 141 -6.34 19.99 -21.75
CA SER A 141 -5.09 20.19 -22.47
C SER A 141 -4.93 19.17 -23.60
N GLY A 142 -4.58 19.65 -24.80
CA GLY A 142 -4.14 18.83 -25.92
C GLY A 142 -2.61 18.75 -26.03
N VAL A 143 -1.89 19.69 -25.42
CA VAL A 143 -0.42 19.75 -25.42
C VAL A 143 0.18 18.85 -24.33
N LYS A 144 -0.38 18.87 -23.10
CA LYS A 144 0.11 18.08 -21.98
C LYS A 144 -0.47 16.67 -22.04
N THR A 145 0.19 15.80 -22.80
CA THR A 145 -0.15 14.39 -22.92
C THR A 145 0.53 13.56 -21.84
N ASP A 146 -0.22 12.69 -21.15
CA ASP A 146 0.24 11.84 -20.06
C ASP A 146 -0.39 10.44 -20.21
N MET A 147 0.37 9.50 -20.76
CA MET A 147 -0.05 8.13 -21.03
C MET A 147 1.07 7.16 -20.66
N SER A 148 0.72 6.12 -19.91
CA SER A 148 1.60 5.01 -19.54
C SER A 148 0.98 3.67 -19.89
N ILE A 149 1.83 2.70 -20.25
CA ILE A 149 1.43 1.36 -20.69
C ILE A 149 1.80 0.36 -19.63
N ASN A 150 0.77 -0.30 -19.08
CA ASN A 150 0.92 -1.20 -17.96
C ASN A 150 0.30 -2.56 -18.28
N THR A 151 0.97 -3.62 -17.84
CA THR A 151 0.40 -4.97 -17.84
C THR A 151 0.30 -5.52 -16.43
N TYR A 152 -0.88 -6.00 -16.08
CA TYR A 152 -1.11 -6.69 -14.81
C TYR A 152 -1.19 -8.19 -15.09
N THR A 153 -0.25 -8.94 -14.51
CA THR A 153 -0.21 -10.41 -14.52
C THR A 153 -0.64 -10.96 -13.17
N LYS A 154 -0.64 -12.29 -13.02
CA LYS A 154 -0.97 -12.92 -11.74
C LYS A 154 -0.20 -12.29 -10.56
N GLY A 155 -0.93 -11.87 -9.52
CA GLY A 155 -0.37 -11.21 -8.34
C GLY A 155 -0.23 -9.69 -8.45
N CYS A 156 -0.33 -9.11 -9.65
CA CYS A 156 -0.30 -7.67 -9.83
C CYS A 156 -1.59 -7.03 -9.31
N HIS A 157 -1.43 -5.86 -8.68
CA HIS A 157 -2.48 -5.08 -8.01
C HIS A 157 -2.03 -3.62 -7.90
N LEU A 158 -2.98 -2.72 -7.69
CA LEU A 158 -2.77 -1.33 -7.29
C LEU A 158 -3.83 -1.04 -6.23
N LEU A 159 -3.40 -0.64 -5.03
CA LEU A 159 -4.28 -0.43 -3.88
C LEU A 159 -5.00 0.93 -3.95
N THR A 160 -5.84 1.21 -2.96
CA THR A 160 -6.75 2.38 -2.95
C THR A 160 -5.98 3.71 -2.97
N HIS A 161 -6.29 4.55 -3.96
CA HIS A 161 -5.75 5.90 -4.15
C HIS A 161 -6.79 6.76 -4.88
N ASP A 162 -6.57 8.07 -5.02
CA ASP A 162 -7.56 9.01 -5.59
C ASP A 162 -7.13 9.74 -6.88
N ASP A 163 -5.90 9.49 -7.35
CA ASP A 163 -5.29 10.10 -8.55
C ASP A 163 -5.04 11.62 -8.49
N VAL A 164 -5.11 12.22 -7.30
CA VAL A 164 -5.05 13.67 -7.10
C VAL A 164 -3.59 14.15 -7.07
N ILE A 165 -3.01 14.28 -8.28
CA ILE A 165 -1.61 14.68 -8.49
C ILE A 165 -1.51 15.81 -9.53
N GLY A 166 -0.84 16.91 -9.17
CA GLY A 166 -0.53 18.02 -10.07
C GLY A 166 -1.76 18.59 -10.77
N SER A 167 -1.70 18.68 -12.10
CA SER A 167 -2.75 19.28 -12.93
C SER A 167 -3.73 18.28 -13.56
N ARG A 168 -3.82 17.05 -13.03
CA ARG A 168 -4.72 16.00 -13.56
C ARG A 168 -6.19 16.41 -13.37
N ARG A 169 -7.00 16.28 -14.43
CA ARG A 169 -8.42 16.66 -14.45
C ARG A 169 -9.35 15.47 -14.71
N VAL A 170 -8.98 14.58 -15.63
CA VAL A 170 -9.73 13.34 -15.93
C VAL A 170 -8.76 12.19 -16.03
N SER A 171 -8.97 11.14 -15.23
CA SER A 171 -8.27 9.87 -15.38
C SER A 171 -8.98 8.99 -16.41
N PHE A 172 -8.23 8.26 -17.21
CA PHE A 172 -8.78 7.24 -18.09
C PHE A 172 -7.92 5.97 -18.12
N ILE A 173 -8.57 4.84 -18.41
CA ILE A 173 -7.93 3.55 -18.60
C ILE A 173 -8.57 2.88 -19.82
N LEU A 174 -7.79 2.70 -20.88
CA LEU A 174 -8.16 1.94 -22.08
C LEU A 174 -7.66 0.51 -21.96
N TYR A 175 -8.59 -0.44 -21.94
CA TYR A 175 -8.32 -1.85 -21.74
C TYR A 175 -8.06 -2.59 -23.06
N MET A 176 -6.99 -3.38 -23.07
CA MET A 176 -6.59 -4.22 -24.21
C MET A 176 -6.21 -5.66 -23.81
N PRO A 177 -7.01 -6.38 -22.97
CA PRO A 177 -6.84 -7.82 -22.81
C PRO A 177 -6.95 -8.54 -24.18
N ASP A 178 -6.61 -9.83 -24.24
CA ASP A 178 -6.66 -10.59 -25.50
C ASP A 178 -8.05 -10.49 -26.15
N PRO A 179 -8.18 -9.89 -27.35
CA PRO A 179 -9.48 -9.67 -28.00
C PRO A 179 -10.17 -10.96 -28.43
N LYS A 180 -9.48 -12.12 -28.41
CA LYS A 180 -10.08 -13.42 -28.71
C LYS A 180 -10.93 -13.95 -27.56
N PHE A 181 -10.77 -13.44 -26.35
CA PHE A 181 -11.41 -13.98 -25.15
C PHE A 181 -12.03 -12.90 -24.29
N THR A 182 -13.22 -13.18 -23.75
CA THR A 182 -13.84 -12.34 -22.73
C THR A 182 -13.05 -12.41 -21.42
N TRP A 183 -12.71 -11.26 -20.84
CA TRP A 183 -12.12 -11.20 -19.51
C TRP A 183 -13.20 -11.47 -18.46
N LYS A 184 -12.98 -12.42 -17.56
CA LYS A 184 -13.99 -12.89 -16.61
C LYS A 184 -13.77 -12.28 -15.23
N SER A 185 -14.85 -12.04 -14.49
CA SER A 185 -14.78 -11.48 -13.13
C SER A 185 -13.84 -12.23 -12.18
N HIS A 186 -13.77 -13.57 -12.27
CA HIS A 186 -12.89 -14.39 -11.42
C HIS A 186 -11.40 -14.31 -11.81
N TYR A 187 -11.04 -13.71 -12.96
CA TYR A 187 -9.65 -13.43 -13.30
C TYR A 187 -9.07 -12.30 -12.43
N GLY A 188 -9.91 -11.53 -11.73
CA GLY A 188 -9.49 -10.32 -11.03
C GLY A 188 -9.20 -9.18 -12.01
N GLY A 189 -8.39 -8.20 -11.61
CA GLY A 189 -8.06 -7.04 -12.46
C GLY A 189 -9.24 -6.07 -12.67
N GLY A 190 -10.31 -6.17 -11.88
CA GLY A 190 -11.40 -5.22 -11.93
C GLY A 190 -10.99 -3.85 -11.39
N LEU A 191 -11.47 -2.78 -12.02
CA LEU A 191 -11.41 -1.44 -11.45
C LEU A 191 -12.48 -1.34 -10.36
N ARG A 192 -12.09 -1.11 -9.10
CA ARG A 192 -13.03 -0.99 -7.98
C ARG A 192 -13.13 0.46 -7.54
N LEU A 193 -14.33 0.93 -7.23
CA LEU A 193 -14.60 2.32 -6.83
C LEU A 193 -15.16 2.34 -5.41
N PHE A 194 -14.67 3.26 -4.59
CA PHE A 194 -14.98 3.35 -3.16
C PHE A 194 -15.83 4.60 -2.86
N PRO A 195 -16.90 4.47 -2.08
CA PRO A 195 -17.59 5.62 -1.51
C PRO A 195 -16.72 6.32 -0.47
N ALA A 196 -17.06 7.56 -0.16
CA ALA A 196 -16.41 8.35 0.89
C ALA A 196 -17.34 8.47 2.10
N VAL A 197 -16.82 8.21 3.30
CA VAL A 197 -17.49 8.50 4.57
C VAL A 197 -17.59 10.02 4.74
N VAL A 198 -16.46 10.70 4.57
CA VAL A 198 -16.29 12.14 4.46
C VAL A 198 -15.20 12.41 3.40
N PRO A 199 -15.06 13.63 2.86
CA PRO A 199 -13.96 13.94 1.95
C PRO A 199 -12.59 13.50 2.52
N ASN A 200 -11.79 12.84 1.70
CA ASN A 200 -10.50 12.20 2.02
C ASN A 200 -10.56 10.93 2.87
N VAL A 201 -11.74 10.44 3.25
CA VAL A 201 -11.91 9.20 4.03
C VAL A 201 -12.81 8.23 3.27
N PRO A 202 -12.26 7.31 2.45
CA PRO A 202 -13.03 6.28 1.78
C PRO A 202 -13.61 5.27 2.76
N GLU A 203 -14.80 4.76 2.46
CA GLU A 203 -15.33 3.56 3.10
C GLU A 203 -14.39 2.38 2.88
N THR A 204 -14.38 1.43 3.82
CA THR A 204 -13.48 0.28 3.79
C THR A 204 -13.65 -0.59 2.54
N ASP A 205 -14.89 -0.80 2.10
CA ASP A 205 -15.22 -1.70 0.99
C ASP A 205 -15.68 -0.94 -0.25
N HIS A 206 -15.28 -1.44 -1.42
CA HIS A 206 -15.74 -0.90 -2.70
C HIS A 206 -17.25 -1.13 -2.89
N GLN A 207 -17.89 -0.19 -3.58
CA GLN A 207 -19.31 -0.27 -3.95
C GLN A 207 -19.50 -0.80 -5.37
N VAL A 208 -18.59 -0.44 -6.27
CA VAL A 208 -18.67 -0.77 -7.70
C VAL A 208 -17.41 -1.49 -8.15
N LYS A 209 -17.58 -2.46 -9.06
CA LYS A 209 -16.48 -3.15 -9.73
C LYS A 209 -16.74 -3.29 -11.23
N LEU A 210 -15.86 -2.70 -12.04
CA LEU A 210 -15.86 -2.83 -13.49
C LEU A 210 -14.92 -3.96 -13.94
N VAL A 211 -15.44 -4.93 -14.70
CA VAL A 211 -14.65 -6.02 -15.29
C VAL A 211 -14.19 -5.58 -16.69
N PRO A 212 -12.88 -5.35 -16.92
CA PRO A 212 -12.38 -4.73 -18.15
C PRO A 212 -12.52 -5.63 -19.36
N GLN A 213 -12.93 -5.10 -20.51
CA GLN A 213 -12.94 -5.82 -21.79
C GLN A 213 -12.02 -5.17 -22.82
N PHE A 214 -11.67 -5.89 -23.89
CA PHE A 214 -10.94 -5.31 -25.01
C PHE A 214 -11.72 -4.13 -25.61
N ASN A 215 -11.01 -3.05 -25.93
CA ASN A 215 -11.58 -1.82 -26.50
C ASN A 215 -12.62 -1.14 -25.60
N GLN A 216 -12.51 -1.32 -24.28
CA GLN A 216 -13.30 -0.60 -23.30
C GLN A 216 -12.46 0.47 -22.63
N MET A 217 -12.97 1.69 -22.52
CA MET A 217 -12.39 2.74 -21.70
C MET A 217 -13.24 2.96 -20.45
N ALA A 218 -12.59 3.11 -19.30
CA ALA A 218 -13.18 3.68 -18.10
C ALA A 218 -12.55 5.06 -17.85
N PHE A 219 -13.33 6.02 -17.37
CA PHE A 219 -12.82 7.36 -17.06
C PHE A 219 -13.65 8.03 -15.97
N PHE A 220 -13.03 8.97 -15.27
CA PHE A 220 -13.69 9.76 -14.23
C PHE A 220 -12.97 11.08 -14.03
N THR A 221 -13.71 12.10 -13.58
CA THR A 221 -13.10 13.35 -13.16
C THR A 221 -12.29 13.13 -11.89
N VAL A 222 -11.08 13.66 -11.83
CA VAL A 222 -10.27 13.63 -10.61
C VAL A 222 -10.92 14.57 -9.60
N GLN A 223 -11.32 14.02 -8.44
CA GLN A 223 -12.04 14.74 -7.41
C GLN A 223 -11.29 14.57 -6.07
N PRO A 224 -10.57 15.61 -5.62
CA PRO A 224 -9.85 15.60 -4.35
C PRO A 224 -10.69 15.04 -3.20
N GLY A 225 -10.22 13.96 -2.60
CA GLY A 225 -10.87 13.29 -1.47
C GLY A 225 -12.13 12.49 -1.79
N LEU A 226 -12.46 12.24 -3.07
CA LEU A 226 -13.66 11.48 -3.46
C LEU A 226 -13.38 10.38 -4.49
N SER A 227 -12.49 10.59 -5.46
CA SER A 227 -12.26 9.66 -6.58
C SER A 227 -11.45 8.41 -6.20
N PHE A 228 -11.70 7.84 -5.02
CA PHE A 228 -11.00 6.67 -4.51
C PHE A 228 -11.30 5.40 -5.31
N HIS A 229 -10.26 4.79 -5.84
CA HIS A 229 -10.36 3.59 -6.65
C HIS A 229 -9.11 2.73 -6.53
N ASP A 230 -9.19 1.49 -7.03
CA ASP A 230 -8.07 0.57 -7.05
C ASP A 230 -8.15 -0.42 -8.23
N VAL A 231 -7.11 -1.24 -8.40
CA VAL A 231 -7.09 -2.39 -9.31
C VAL A 231 -7.05 -3.69 -8.51
N GLU A 232 -8.15 -4.43 -8.53
CA GLU A 232 -8.26 -5.76 -7.92
C GLU A 232 -7.13 -6.67 -8.42
N GLU A 233 -6.51 -7.44 -7.50
CA GLU A 233 -5.44 -8.37 -7.85
C GLU A 233 -5.84 -9.31 -9.01
N VAL A 234 -4.97 -9.42 -10.03
CA VAL A 234 -5.14 -10.42 -11.08
C VAL A 234 -4.82 -11.81 -10.52
N ARG A 235 -5.79 -12.72 -10.61
CA ARG A 235 -5.79 -14.01 -9.89
C ARG A 235 -5.31 -15.18 -10.74
N VAL A 236 -5.27 -15.00 -12.06
CA VAL A 236 -4.93 -16.05 -13.02
C VAL A 236 -3.70 -15.66 -13.84
N ASP A 237 -3.06 -16.65 -14.46
CA ASP A 237 -1.93 -16.42 -15.36
C ASP A 237 -2.40 -15.90 -16.73
N LYS A 238 -2.79 -14.61 -16.75
CA LYS A 238 -3.21 -13.85 -17.92
C LYS A 238 -2.67 -12.44 -17.83
N GLN A 239 -2.51 -11.80 -18.99
CA GLN A 239 -2.06 -10.42 -19.10
C GLN A 239 -3.25 -9.49 -19.30
N ARG A 240 -3.53 -8.64 -18.30
CA ARG A 240 -4.43 -7.51 -18.42
C ARG A 240 -3.61 -6.30 -18.86
N LEU A 241 -3.46 -6.14 -20.17
CA LEU A 241 -2.82 -4.97 -20.77
C LEU A 241 -3.80 -3.78 -20.74
N SER A 242 -3.29 -2.60 -20.37
CA SER A 242 -4.03 -1.35 -20.42
C SER A 242 -3.10 -0.18 -20.73
N ILE A 243 -3.65 0.84 -21.38
CA ILE A 243 -3.05 2.17 -21.38
C ILE A 243 -3.84 3.02 -20.39
N GLN A 244 -3.15 3.55 -19.40
CA GLN A 244 -3.72 4.52 -18.46
C GLN A 244 -3.17 5.91 -18.79
N GLY A 245 -3.92 6.94 -18.47
CA GLY A 245 -3.46 8.30 -18.68
C GLY A 245 -4.39 9.33 -18.08
N TRP A 246 -3.96 10.58 -18.20
CA TRP A 246 -4.70 11.71 -17.68
C TRP A 246 -4.85 12.80 -18.74
N PHE A 247 -6.01 13.45 -18.71
CA PHE A 247 -6.19 14.77 -19.30
C PHE A 247 -5.92 15.82 -18.24
N HIS A 248 -5.18 16.86 -18.62
CA HIS A 248 -4.77 17.92 -17.72
C HIS A 248 -5.61 19.18 -17.87
N ILE A 249 -5.53 20.04 -16.85
CA ILE A 249 -5.94 21.45 -16.93
C ILE A 249 -5.24 22.10 -18.15
N PRO A 250 -5.96 22.87 -19.01
CA PRO A 250 -5.36 23.55 -20.15
C PRO A 250 -4.14 24.38 -19.75
N GLN A 251 -3.14 24.43 -20.61
CA GLN A 251 -1.87 25.14 -20.41
C GLN A 251 -1.91 26.54 -21.03
N PRO A 252 -0.99 27.46 -20.67
CA PRO A 252 -0.94 28.79 -21.27
C PRO A 252 -0.94 28.75 -22.81
N GLY A 253 -1.95 29.38 -23.42
CA GLY A 253 -2.14 29.42 -24.88
C GLY A 253 -3.11 28.37 -25.45
N GLU A 254 -3.62 27.46 -24.63
CA GLU A 254 -4.68 26.51 -25.04
C GLU A 254 -6.09 27.07 -24.82
N ASP A 255 -7.06 26.54 -25.56
CA ASP A 255 -8.49 26.86 -25.36
C ASP A 255 -8.96 26.47 -23.95
N GLY A 256 -9.64 27.41 -23.28
CA GLY A 256 -10.10 27.25 -21.91
C GLY A 256 -9.03 27.38 -20.82
N TYR A 257 -7.82 27.88 -21.13
CA TYR A 257 -6.83 28.23 -20.11
C TYR A 257 -7.31 29.37 -19.20
N ILE A 258 -7.22 29.14 -17.89
CA ILE A 258 -7.53 30.12 -16.85
C ILE A 258 -6.28 30.30 -15.97
N PRO A 259 -5.65 31.49 -15.96
CA PRO A 259 -4.52 31.77 -15.08
C PRO A 259 -4.85 31.50 -13.61
N GLY A 260 -4.01 30.75 -12.90
CA GLY A 260 -4.18 30.42 -11.48
C GLY A 260 -5.01 29.17 -11.18
N GLU A 261 -5.64 28.53 -12.18
CA GLU A 261 -6.49 27.37 -11.96
C GLU A 261 -5.70 26.12 -11.55
N GLN A 262 -4.54 25.89 -12.18
CA GLN A 262 -3.67 24.77 -11.85
C GLN A 262 -3.15 24.91 -10.42
N GLU A 263 -2.63 26.09 -10.08
CA GLU A 263 -2.10 26.41 -8.74
C GLU A 263 -3.18 26.26 -7.67
N ALA A 264 -4.41 26.70 -7.96
CA ALA A 264 -5.55 26.55 -7.04
C ALA A 264 -5.98 25.08 -6.86
N THR A 265 -5.78 24.24 -7.86
CA THR A 265 -6.08 22.80 -7.79
C THR A 265 -4.99 22.08 -7.01
N GLU A 266 -3.73 22.36 -7.32
CA GLU A 266 -2.56 21.80 -6.65
C GLU A 266 -2.52 22.17 -5.16
N ALA A 267 -2.97 23.38 -4.79
CA ALA A 267 -3.09 23.79 -3.40
C ALA A 267 -4.07 22.92 -2.57
N LYS A 268 -5.10 22.35 -3.21
CA LYS A 268 -6.09 21.46 -2.58
C LYS A 268 -5.62 20.00 -2.50
N SER A 269 -4.61 19.63 -3.29
CA SER A 269 -4.04 18.27 -3.35
C SER A 269 -2.79 18.10 -2.50
N THR A 270 -2.39 19.11 -1.73
CA THR A 270 -1.14 19.04 -0.97
C THR A 270 -1.23 17.93 0.09
N LEU A 271 -0.20 17.08 0.14
CA LEU A 271 -0.03 16.02 1.15
C LEU A 271 -0.24 16.51 2.59
N GLN A 272 0.08 17.79 2.87
CA GLN A 272 -0.16 18.44 4.16
C GLN A 272 -1.65 18.53 4.53
N GLN A 273 -2.57 18.68 3.56
CA GLN A 273 -4.01 18.64 3.83
C GLN A 273 -4.51 17.21 4.07
N LEU A 274 -3.91 16.20 3.41
CA LEU A 274 -4.27 14.78 3.59
C LEU A 274 -3.77 14.18 4.92
N GLN A 275 -2.74 14.77 5.52
CA GLN A 275 -2.19 14.37 6.82
C GLN A 275 -2.65 15.28 7.97
N SER A 276 -3.71 16.07 7.77
CA SER A 276 -4.21 16.97 8.80
C SER A 276 -4.66 16.21 10.05
N LYS A 277 -4.62 16.87 11.21
CA LYS A 277 -5.05 16.27 12.48
C LYS A 277 -6.51 15.84 12.43
N GLU A 278 -7.34 16.58 11.70
CA GLU A 278 -8.76 16.28 11.51
C GLU A 278 -8.97 14.97 10.76
N LEU A 279 -8.14 14.64 9.77
CA LEU A 279 -8.25 13.38 9.03
C LEU A 279 -7.71 12.19 9.82
N GLN A 280 -6.70 12.39 10.68
CA GLN A 280 -6.19 11.36 11.59
C GLN A 280 -7.25 10.91 12.62
N GLU A 281 -8.31 11.71 12.85
CA GLU A 281 -9.45 11.31 13.67
C GLU A 281 -10.22 10.11 13.10
N PHE A 282 -10.07 9.81 11.80
CA PHE A 282 -10.70 8.67 11.13
C PHE A 282 -9.82 7.42 11.06
N ASP A 283 -8.55 7.52 11.47
CA ASP A 283 -7.61 6.40 11.42
C ASP A 283 -7.86 5.43 12.58
N PHE A 284 -8.09 4.15 12.28
CA PHE A 284 -8.22 3.09 13.27
C PHE A 284 -7.41 1.85 12.86
N PRO A 285 -6.73 1.16 13.79
CA PRO A 285 -6.60 1.48 15.21
C PRO A 285 -5.88 2.81 15.43
N LYS A 286 -6.20 3.52 16.52
CA LYS A 286 -5.49 4.74 16.87
C LYS A 286 -4.04 4.40 17.23
N PRO A 287 -3.03 5.16 16.79
CA PRO A 287 -1.62 4.89 17.13
C PRO A 287 -1.27 5.31 18.57
N PHE A 288 -2.23 5.29 19.49
CA PHE A 288 -2.06 5.72 20.88
C PHE A 288 -1.58 4.57 21.75
N ARG A 289 -0.55 4.87 22.55
CA ARG A 289 -0.02 3.98 23.58
C ARG A 289 -0.52 4.43 24.95
N ASN A 290 -0.90 3.48 25.78
CA ASN A 290 -1.40 3.72 27.14
C ASN A 290 -0.21 3.78 28.10
N ASP A 291 -0.20 4.80 28.96
CA ASP A 291 0.85 4.96 29.97
C ASP A 291 0.87 3.84 30.99
N LEU A 292 2.10 3.49 31.40
CA LEU A 292 2.34 2.62 32.55
C LEU A 292 2.33 3.44 33.84
N TYR A 293 2.06 2.78 34.96
CA TYR A 293 2.11 3.43 36.26
C TYR A 293 3.56 3.81 36.62
N PRO A 294 3.82 5.01 37.17
CA PRO A 294 5.17 5.44 37.54
C PRO A 294 5.89 4.49 38.50
N GLU A 295 5.16 3.86 39.42
CA GLU A 295 5.71 2.86 40.35
C GLU A 295 6.23 1.63 39.61
N GLU A 296 5.53 1.21 38.57
CA GLU A 296 5.93 0.08 37.72
C GLU A 296 7.18 0.44 36.90
N ILE A 297 7.23 1.65 36.33
CA ILE A 297 8.40 2.13 35.58
C ILE A 297 9.66 2.13 36.48
N LYS A 298 9.53 2.56 37.75
CA LYS A 298 10.63 2.55 38.72
C LYS A 298 11.16 1.14 39.03
N GLU A 299 10.30 0.13 38.98
CA GLU A 299 10.75 -1.27 39.12
C GLU A 299 11.70 -1.66 37.99
N TYR A 300 11.46 -1.15 36.77
CA TYR A 300 12.32 -1.40 35.60
C TYR A 300 13.61 -0.58 35.63
N GLU A 301 13.52 0.70 36.00
CA GLU A 301 14.68 1.60 36.13
C GLU A 301 15.67 1.09 37.19
N SER A 302 15.17 0.48 38.26
CA SER A 302 15.99 -0.08 39.34
C SER A 302 16.54 -1.50 39.06
N LEU A 303 16.29 -2.07 37.87
CA LEU A 303 16.82 -3.38 37.52
C LEU A 303 18.34 -3.32 37.35
N ASN A 304 19.06 -3.96 38.27
CA ASN A 304 20.45 -4.28 38.03
C ASN A 304 20.53 -5.53 37.13
N LEU A 305 20.75 -5.32 35.83
CA LEU A 305 20.82 -6.38 34.83
C LEU A 305 21.91 -7.43 35.11
N SER A 306 22.90 -7.10 35.96
CA SER A 306 24.01 -7.99 36.32
C SER A 306 23.74 -8.84 37.57
N SER A 307 22.92 -8.39 38.52
CA SER A 307 22.72 -9.05 39.82
C SER A 307 21.29 -9.48 40.10
N ASN A 308 20.31 -8.71 39.63
CA ASN A 308 18.90 -9.03 39.79
C ASN A 308 18.54 -9.89 38.60
N PHE A 309 18.01 -11.08 38.85
CA PHE A 309 17.48 -11.97 37.82
C PHE A 309 16.12 -12.46 38.30
N PHE A 310 15.30 -13.01 37.40
CA PHE A 310 13.94 -13.44 37.75
C PHE A 310 13.91 -14.36 38.96
N ASP A 311 12.97 -14.12 39.87
CA ASP A 311 12.71 -15.05 40.96
C ASP A 311 11.97 -16.31 40.48
N ASP A 312 11.86 -17.34 41.35
CA ASP A 312 11.24 -18.62 40.98
C ASP A 312 9.78 -18.46 40.51
N THR A 313 9.05 -17.47 41.04
CA THR A 313 7.65 -17.22 40.67
C THR A 313 7.53 -16.49 39.34
N GLU A 314 8.46 -15.57 39.05
CA GLU A 314 8.59 -14.93 37.75
C GLU A 314 8.99 -15.93 36.68
N VAL A 315 9.95 -16.82 36.96
CA VAL A 315 10.35 -17.91 36.06
C VAL A 315 9.19 -18.86 35.81
N GLU A 316 8.42 -19.24 36.83
CA GLU A 316 7.22 -20.07 36.66
C GLU A 316 6.17 -19.37 35.78
N TYR A 317 5.92 -18.07 36.00
CA TYR A 317 4.97 -17.31 35.21
C TYR A 317 5.42 -17.16 33.74
N LEU A 318 6.67 -16.72 33.52
CA LEU A 318 7.25 -16.57 32.18
C LEU A 318 7.30 -17.91 31.44
N GLY A 319 7.69 -18.99 32.13
CA GLY A 319 7.75 -20.35 31.60
C GLY A 319 6.39 -20.96 31.22
N LYS A 320 5.27 -20.30 31.55
CA LYS A 320 3.97 -20.67 30.98
C LYS A 320 3.90 -20.40 29.47
N PHE A 321 4.64 -19.40 28.98
CA PHE A 321 4.59 -18.96 27.59
C PHE A 321 5.94 -19.06 26.89
N LEU A 322 7.02 -18.58 27.51
CA LEU A 322 8.34 -18.51 26.90
C LEU A 322 9.06 -19.85 26.91
N ASN A 323 9.85 -20.08 25.86
CA ASN A 323 10.80 -21.18 25.79
C ASN A 323 11.86 -21.00 26.91
N PRO A 324 12.13 -22.03 27.74
CA PRO A 324 13.09 -21.95 28.85
C PRO A 324 14.49 -21.48 28.45
N THR A 325 14.87 -21.66 27.18
CA THR A 325 16.14 -21.17 26.63
C THR A 325 16.28 -19.65 26.75
N TYR A 326 15.17 -18.90 26.75
CA TYR A 326 15.16 -17.44 26.87
C TYR A 326 14.93 -16.94 28.30
N LEU A 327 15.00 -17.84 29.29
CA LEU A 327 14.86 -17.51 30.72
C LEU A 327 16.17 -17.64 31.50
N ASN A 328 17.30 -17.88 30.83
CA ASN A 328 18.62 -17.91 31.46
C ASN A 328 19.47 -16.70 31.08
N LYS A 329 20.32 -16.30 32.01
CA LYS A 329 21.16 -15.09 31.92
C LYS A 329 22.07 -15.09 30.69
N ALA A 330 22.68 -16.22 30.34
CA ALA A 330 23.61 -16.30 29.21
C ALA A 330 22.91 -16.08 27.86
N SER A 331 21.67 -16.53 27.72
CA SER A 331 20.91 -16.33 26.48
C SER A 331 20.37 -14.91 26.37
N LEU A 332 19.92 -14.32 27.48
CA LEU A 332 19.50 -12.92 27.52
C LEU A 332 20.65 -11.96 27.23
N ALA A 333 21.84 -12.21 27.79
CA ALA A 333 23.03 -11.41 27.50
C ALA A 333 23.39 -11.42 26.00
N ARG A 334 23.31 -12.59 25.34
CA ARG A 334 23.55 -12.69 23.89
C ARG A 334 22.50 -11.95 23.05
N LEU A 335 21.23 -12.04 23.44
CA LEU A 335 20.16 -11.30 22.77
C LEU A 335 20.34 -9.79 22.94
N ASN A 336 20.77 -9.37 24.13
CA ASN A 336 21.07 -7.98 24.42
C ASN A 336 22.23 -7.45 23.60
N GLU A 337 23.34 -8.18 23.55
CA GLU A 337 24.50 -7.83 22.72
C GLU A 337 24.08 -7.64 21.24
N SER A 338 23.33 -8.60 20.69
CA SER A 338 22.82 -8.50 19.31
C SER A 338 21.87 -7.32 19.11
N PHE A 339 21.00 -7.03 20.07
CA PHE A 339 20.06 -5.91 19.96
C PHE A 339 20.75 -4.56 20.07
N VAL A 340 21.76 -4.43 20.95
CA VAL A 340 22.54 -3.21 21.10
C VAL A 340 23.38 -2.91 19.85
N GLU A 341 23.93 -3.95 19.20
CA GLU A 341 24.71 -3.80 17.97
C GLU A 341 23.84 -3.42 16.76
N GLU A 342 22.71 -4.11 16.57
CA GLU A 342 21.92 -4.02 15.34
C GLU A 342 20.65 -3.16 15.46
N SER A 343 20.26 -2.75 16.68
CA SER A 343 18.95 -2.15 16.99
C SER A 343 17.73 -3.01 16.59
N VAL A 344 17.97 -4.27 16.23
CA VAL A 344 16.98 -5.28 15.88
C VAL A 344 17.46 -6.65 16.34
N VAL A 345 16.54 -7.48 16.85
CA VAL A 345 16.85 -8.89 17.15
C VAL A 345 15.65 -9.76 16.81
N GLU A 346 15.91 -10.90 16.17
CA GLU A 346 14.90 -11.92 15.88
C GLU A 346 15.09 -13.17 16.74
N ILE A 347 14.06 -13.50 17.50
CA ILE A 347 14.08 -14.58 18.49
C ILE A 347 13.14 -15.69 18.00
N LYS A 348 13.73 -16.76 17.47
CA LYS A 348 13.01 -17.93 16.95
C LYS A 348 12.54 -18.81 18.10
N GLU A 349 11.45 -19.54 17.90
CA GLU A 349 10.89 -20.48 18.87
C GLU A 349 10.69 -19.85 20.26
N ILE A 350 10.26 -18.59 20.27
CA ILE A 350 10.13 -17.77 21.49
C ILE A 350 9.09 -18.34 22.45
N LEU A 351 7.95 -18.81 21.94
CA LEU A 351 6.95 -19.53 22.72
C LEU A 351 7.41 -20.96 22.93
N LYS A 352 7.16 -21.50 24.12
CA LYS A 352 7.39 -22.90 24.43
C LYS A 352 6.59 -23.81 23.50
N GLU A 353 7.17 -24.96 23.19
CA GLU A 353 6.69 -25.84 22.14
C GLU A 353 5.23 -26.28 22.35
N GLU A 354 4.83 -26.61 23.58
CA GLU A 354 3.46 -27.08 23.83
C GLU A 354 2.41 -25.98 23.57
N TYR A 355 2.72 -24.73 23.92
CA TYR A 355 1.84 -23.60 23.68
C TYR A 355 1.80 -23.26 22.19
N ALA A 356 2.98 -23.19 21.56
CA ALA A 356 3.12 -22.90 20.14
C ALA A 356 2.37 -23.94 19.29
N SER A 357 2.64 -25.23 19.48
CA SER A 357 1.98 -26.31 18.74
C SER A 357 0.45 -26.26 18.86
N LEU A 358 -0.08 -26.02 20.08
CA LEU A 358 -1.52 -25.92 20.28
C LEU A 358 -2.13 -24.68 19.59
N LEU A 359 -1.47 -23.53 19.68
CA LEU A 359 -1.91 -22.31 19.00
C LEU A 359 -1.89 -22.52 17.48
N GLN A 360 -0.86 -23.19 16.96
CA GLN A 360 -0.74 -23.48 15.54
C GLN A 360 -1.91 -24.33 15.03
N GLU A 361 -2.18 -25.44 15.73
CA GLU A 361 -3.24 -26.37 15.36
C GLU A 361 -4.59 -25.65 15.32
N THR A 362 -4.87 -24.85 16.35
CA THR A 362 -6.14 -24.12 16.47
C THR A 362 -6.29 -23.02 15.41
N LEU A 363 -5.26 -22.21 15.16
CA LEU A 363 -5.28 -21.21 14.09
C LEU A 363 -5.45 -21.84 12.71
N ARG A 364 -4.70 -22.93 12.43
CA ARG A 364 -4.80 -23.64 11.15
C ARG A 364 -6.18 -24.26 10.95
N LYS A 365 -6.75 -24.86 12.00
CA LYS A 365 -8.11 -25.41 11.97
C LYS A 365 -9.13 -24.32 11.65
N THR A 366 -9.03 -23.17 12.30
CA THR A 366 -9.90 -22.02 12.04
C THR A 366 -9.78 -21.49 10.60
N GLU A 367 -8.58 -21.42 10.02
CA GLU A 367 -8.40 -20.98 8.62
C GLU A 367 -8.99 -21.97 7.60
N ILE A 368 -9.07 -23.26 7.95
CA ILE A 368 -9.62 -24.30 7.06
C ILE A 368 -11.14 -24.41 7.19
N GLU A 369 -11.65 -24.37 8.42
CA GLU A 369 -13.06 -24.65 8.71
C GLU A 369 -13.97 -23.43 8.57
N ASN A 370 -13.43 -22.22 8.78
CA ASN A 370 -14.23 -21.00 8.78
C ASN A 370 -14.01 -20.18 7.50
N LYS A 371 -15.10 -19.62 6.97
CA LYS A 371 -15.02 -18.63 5.89
C LYS A 371 -14.31 -17.38 6.40
N VAL A 372 -13.24 -16.96 5.72
CA VAL A 372 -12.58 -15.68 5.98
C VAL A 372 -13.52 -14.53 5.62
N PRO A 373 -13.79 -13.57 6.54
CA PRO A 373 -14.64 -12.41 6.28
C PRO A 373 -14.21 -11.65 5.03
N GLN A 374 -15.13 -11.46 4.08
CA GLN A 374 -14.81 -10.83 2.80
C GLN A 374 -15.03 -9.31 2.77
N THR A 375 -15.83 -8.78 3.70
CA THR A 375 -16.17 -7.36 3.84
C THR A 375 -15.98 -6.92 5.28
N SER A 376 -15.93 -5.61 5.54
CA SER A 376 -15.83 -5.06 6.90
C SER A 376 -17.05 -5.43 7.76
N LYS A 377 -18.23 -5.57 7.14
CA LYS A 377 -19.48 -5.96 7.81
C LYS A 377 -19.52 -7.42 8.28
N GLU A 378 -18.70 -8.28 7.68
CA GLU A 378 -18.54 -9.69 8.09
C GLU A 378 -17.54 -9.84 9.26
N ILE A 379 -16.88 -8.76 9.68
CA ILE A 379 -15.97 -8.75 10.83
C ILE A 379 -16.79 -8.48 12.10
N HIS A 380 -16.56 -9.29 13.12
CA HIS A 380 -17.27 -9.22 14.39
C HIS A 380 -16.27 -9.26 15.56
N PHE A 381 -16.68 -8.70 16.70
CA PHE A 381 -15.96 -8.79 17.95
C PHE A 381 -15.42 -10.22 18.22
N PRO A 382 -14.16 -10.39 18.67
CA PRO A 382 -13.24 -9.34 19.13
C PRO A 382 -12.46 -8.62 18.01
N TRP A 383 -12.67 -9.01 16.75
CA TRP A 383 -11.99 -8.41 15.60
C TRP A 383 -12.65 -7.12 15.16
N LYS A 384 -11.82 -6.19 14.70
CA LYS A 384 -12.17 -4.93 14.03
C LYS A 384 -11.45 -4.84 12.70
N CYS A 385 -11.87 -3.92 11.83
CA CYS A 385 -11.18 -3.63 10.59
C CYS A 385 -10.40 -2.32 10.71
N ALA A 386 -9.11 -2.35 10.38
CA ALA A 386 -8.31 -1.15 10.25
C ALA A 386 -8.77 -0.32 9.05
N VAL A 387 -8.76 1.00 9.20
CA VAL A 387 -9.23 2.01 8.26
C VAL A 387 -8.38 3.28 8.35
N PRO A 388 -8.39 4.13 7.31
CA PRO A 388 -9.02 3.98 6.00
C PRO A 388 -8.19 3.18 4.98
N PRO A 389 -8.81 2.59 3.94
CA PRO A 389 -8.13 1.69 2.99
C PRO A 389 -7.09 2.36 2.10
N HIS A 390 -7.05 3.69 1.98
CA HIS A 390 -5.94 4.37 1.30
C HIS A 390 -4.68 4.52 2.17
N LYS A 391 -4.70 3.99 3.42
CA LYS A 391 -3.56 3.92 4.34
C LYS A 391 -3.29 2.50 4.80
N GLN A 392 -4.34 1.80 5.20
CA GLN A 392 -4.26 0.48 5.81
C GLN A 392 -5.57 -0.28 5.73
N ARG A 393 -5.48 -1.61 5.69
CA ARG A 393 -6.63 -2.51 5.84
C ARG A 393 -6.13 -3.82 6.43
N TYR A 394 -6.60 -4.20 7.61
CA TYR A 394 -6.33 -5.50 8.24
C TYR A 394 -7.32 -5.76 9.36
N MET A 395 -7.46 -7.01 9.78
CA MET A 395 -8.23 -7.33 10.97
C MET A 395 -7.36 -7.17 12.21
N TYR A 396 -7.88 -6.58 13.28
CA TYR A 396 -7.15 -6.47 14.55
C TYR A 396 -8.02 -6.69 15.78
N ILE A 397 -7.39 -7.13 16.88
CA ILE A 397 -7.93 -7.14 18.24
C ILE A 397 -7.11 -6.15 19.07
N ASP A 398 -7.78 -5.22 19.74
CA ASP A 398 -7.17 -4.21 20.63
C ASP A 398 -7.66 -4.31 22.07
N GLY A 399 -8.54 -5.28 22.38
CA GLY A 399 -9.13 -5.46 23.70
C GLY A 399 -10.21 -4.43 24.09
N LYS A 400 -10.67 -3.59 23.16
CA LYS A 400 -11.73 -2.58 23.38
C LYS A 400 -13.05 -3.00 22.70
N GLY A 401 -14.16 -2.34 23.02
CA GLY A 401 -15.46 -2.53 22.36
C GLY A 401 -15.48 -2.08 20.89
N ASP A 402 -16.55 -2.43 20.17
CA ASP A 402 -16.74 -2.09 18.75
C ASP A 402 -16.84 -0.58 18.51
N ILE A 403 -16.46 -0.13 17.32
CA ILE A 403 -16.45 1.28 16.90
C ILE A 403 -17.39 1.42 15.71
N ASP A 404 -18.33 2.37 15.78
CA ASP A 404 -19.15 2.77 14.64
C ASP A 404 -18.30 3.66 13.71
N LEU A 405 -17.99 3.13 12.52
CA LEU A 405 -17.12 3.79 11.52
C LEU A 405 -17.86 4.84 10.66
N THR A 406 -19.07 5.25 11.04
CA THR A 406 -19.71 6.45 10.48
C THR A 406 -19.09 7.74 11.05
N GLU A 407 -19.23 8.87 10.36
CA GLU A 407 -18.78 10.18 10.85
C GLU A 407 -19.28 10.48 12.28
N LYS A 408 -20.56 10.20 12.54
CA LYS A 408 -21.16 10.39 13.87
C LYS A 408 -20.59 9.45 14.91
N GLY A 409 -20.38 8.18 14.55
CA GLY A 409 -19.80 7.17 15.41
C GLY A 409 -18.36 7.50 15.81
N ILE A 410 -17.56 7.93 14.84
CA ILE A 410 -16.16 8.36 15.04
C ILE A 410 -16.10 9.63 15.91
N ASN A 411 -16.92 10.64 15.62
CA ASN A 411 -17.01 11.84 16.46
C ASN A 411 -17.44 11.51 17.90
N PHE A 412 -18.42 10.61 18.06
CA PHE A 412 -18.81 10.13 19.38
C PHE A 412 -17.64 9.44 20.08
N HIS A 413 -16.96 8.49 19.42
CA HIS A 413 -15.83 7.78 20.00
C HIS A 413 -14.69 8.73 20.41
N ASN A 414 -14.36 9.73 19.59
CA ASN A 414 -13.19 10.58 19.85
C ASN A 414 -13.49 11.69 20.88
N HIS A 415 -14.70 12.25 20.90
CA HIS A 415 -14.95 13.52 21.60
C HIS A 415 -16.10 13.49 22.62
N ILE A 416 -16.97 12.48 22.63
CA ILE A 416 -18.21 12.48 23.42
C ILE A 416 -18.30 11.28 24.36
N GLY A 417 -18.03 10.09 23.85
CA GLY A 417 -18.19 8.81 24.52
C GLY A 417 -17.08 8.51 25.53
N PRO A 418 -17.25 7.44 26.32
CA PRO A 418 -16.22 6.99 27.25
C PRO A 418 -14.97 6.51 26.49
N GLN A 419 -13.79 6.88 27.00
CA GLN A 419 -12.52 6.38 26.47
C GLN A 419 -12.18 5.04 27.11
N GLU A 420 -12.36 3.96 26.35
CA GLU A 420 -12.04 2.61 26.83
C GLU A 420 -10.54 2.30 26.73
N LEU A 421 -10.00 1.74 27.82
CA LEU A 421 -8.68 1.12 27.82
C LEU A 421 -8.80 -0.36 27.41
N PRO A 422 -7.75 -0.95 26.80
CA PRO A 422 -7.73 -2.38 26.50
C PRO A 422 -8.00 -3.25 27.72
N ASN A 423 -8.97 -4.18 27.62
CA ASN A 423 -9.24 -5.19 28.65
C ASN A 423 -9.26 -6.59 28.02
N PHE A 424 -8.08 -7.19 27.92
CA PHE A 424 -7.90 -8.51 27.28
C PHE A 424 -8.59 -9.65 28.06
N GLU A 425 -8.70 -9.55 29.39
CA GLU A 425 -9.39 -10.57 30.20
C GLU A 425 -10.89 -10.57 29.92
N LEU A 426 -11.51 -9.39 29.89
CA LEU A 426 -12.92 -9.24 29.54
C LEU A 426 -13.18 -9.71 28.10
N ALA A 427 -12.36 -9.26 27.15
CA ALA A 427 -12.48 -9.69 25.76
C ALA A 427 -12.35 -11.22 25.63
N LYS A 428 -11.43 -11.84 26.39
CA LYS A 428 -11.23 -13.31 26.43
C LYS A 428 -12.46 -14.03 26.98
N GLY A 429 -13.12 -13.45 27.99
CA GLY A 429 -14.36 -13.98 28.55
C GLY A 429 -15.56 -13.90 27.60
N LEU A 430 -15.57 -12.90 26.70
CA LEU A 430 -16.64 -12.66 25.75
C LEU A 430 -16.46 -13.41 24.42
N THR A 431 -15.23 -13.67 23.98
CA THR A 431 -14.99 -14.49 22.77
C THR A 431 -15.36 -15.96 22.99
N GLN A 432 -15.81 -16.61 21.92
CA GLN A 432 -16.19 -18.01 21.90
C GLN A 432 -15.08 -18.94 21.37
N THR A 433 -14.18 -18.43 20.52
CA THR A 433 -13.24 -19.31 19.81
C THR A 433 -11.95 -19.52 20.59
N LYS A 434 -11.43 -20.75 20.56
CA LYS A 434 -10.16 -21.10 21.22
C LYS A 434 -8.95 -20.27 20.72
N PRO A 435 -8.71 -20.08 19.41
CA PRO A 435 -7.56 -19.30 18.97
C PRO A 435 -7.63 -17.83 19.42
N GLU A 436 -8.81 -17.21 19.41
CA GLU A 436 -8.96 -15.83 19.91
C GLU A 436 -8.65 -15.74 21.41
N LYS A 437 -9.10 -16.73 22.21
CA LYS A 437 -8.75 -16.79 23.64
C LYS A 437 -7.24 -16.90 23.85
N MET A 438 -6.56 -17.75 23.09
CA MET A 438 -5.11 -17.91 23.20
C MET A 438 -4.36 -16.64 22.75
N LEU A 439 -4.82 -15.96 21.69
CA LEU A 439 -4.25 -14.67 21.28
C LEU A 439 -4.41 -13.62 22.39
N LEU A 440 -5.60 -13.52 23.00
CA LEU A 440 -5.86 -12.60 24.10
C LEU A 440 -5.05 -12.93 25.36
N GLU A 441 -4.79 -14.21 25.65
CA GLU A 441 -3.86 -14.65 26.71
C GLU A 441 -2.43 -14.20 26.42
N LEU A 442 -1.95 -14.33 25.17
CA LEU A 442 -0.63 -13.81 24.78
C LEU A 442 -0.55 -12.29 24.88
N MET A 443 -1.60 -11.56 24.47
CA MET A 443 -1.67 -10.11 24.62
C MET A 443 -1.64 -9.69 26.09
N GLN A 444 -2.33 -10.42 26.97
CA GLN A 444 -2.28 -10.24 28.42
C GLN A 444 -0.87 -10.52 28.98
N PHE A 445 -0.23 -11.59 28.52
CA PHE A 445 1.15 -11.92 28.88
C PHE A 445 2.13 -10.81 28.47
N MET A 446 2.02 -10.27 27.25
CA MET A 446 2.86 -9.16 26.79
C MET A 446 2.63 -7.85 27.57
N LYS A 447 1.50 -7.72 28.26
CA LYS A 447 1.19 -6.59 29.16
C LYS A 447 1.68 -6.83 30.60
N SER A 448 2.20 -8.02 30.93
CA SER A 448 2.61 -8.37 32.29
C SER A 448 3.92 -7.69 32.71
N ILE A 449 4.06 -7.45 34.02
CA ILE A 449 5.28 -6.90 34.62
C ILE A 449 6.50 -7.78 34.29
N SER A 450 6.38 -9.10 34.48
CA SER A 450 7.47 -10.03 34.23
C SER A 450 7.93 -10.04 32.76
N PHE A 451 7.01 -9.93 31.79
CA PHE A 451 7.41 -9.84 30.38
C PHE A 451 8.10 -8.52 30.06
N ARG A 452 7.67 -7.41 30.66
CA ARG A 452 8.33 -6.11 30.49
C ARG A 452 9.72 -6.08 31.11
N LYS A 453 9.90 -6.69 32.29
CA LYS A 453 11.25 -6.92 32.86
C LYS A 453 12.11 -7.72 31.88
N TRP A 454 11.56 -8.80 31.32
CA TRP A 454 12.24 -9.60 30.28
C TRP A 454 12.63 -8.77 29.06
N LEU A 455 11.74 -7.89 28.61
CA LEU A 455 12.03 -6.96 27.52
C LEU A 455 13.18 -6.03 27.89
N THR A 456 13.20 -5.45 29.09
CA THR A 456 14.33 -4.63 29.58
C THR A 456 15.66 -5.39 29.57
N TYR A 457 15.70 -6.67 29.96
CA TYR A 457 16.93 -7.49 29.86
C TYR A 457 17.39 -7.70 28.42
N VAL A 458 16.45 -7.80 27.46
CA VAL A 458 16.80 -7.99 26.06
C VAL A 458 17.24 -6.67 25.42
N THR A 459 16.65 -5.54 25.79
CA THR A 459 16.82 -4.30 25.03
C THR A 459 17.65 -3.21 25.71
N ASN A 460 17.90 -3.30 27.03
CA ASN A 460 18.39 -2.19 27.87
C ASN A 460 17.49 -0.94 27.82
N LEU A 461 16.22 -1.12 27.46
CA LEU A 461 15.25 -0.03 27.40
C LEU A 461 14.14 -0.26 28.44
N VAL A 462 13.79 0.81 29.14
CA VAL A 462 12.65 0.82 30.07
C VAL A 462 11.42 1.26 29.31
N VAL A 463 10.40 0.38 29.22
CA VAL A 463 9.13 0.75 28.59
C VAL A 463 8.30 1.66 29.49
N THR A 464 7.67 2.68 28.91
CA THR A 464 6.85 3.68 29.64
C THR A 464 5.39 3.69 29.19
N SER A 465 5.08 3.10 28.04
CA SER A 465 3.72 2.93 27.53
C SER A 465 3.59 1.67 26.71
N ASP A 466 2.36 1.22 26.46
CA ASP A 466 2.09 0.11 25.54
C ASP A 466 0.90 0.35 24.61
N GLN A 467 1.03 -0.19 23.41
CA GLN A 467 -0.08 -0.61 22.57
C GLN A 467 0.20 -2.03 22.11
N ILE A 468 -0.79 -2.93 22.22
CA ILE A 468 -0.66 -4.34 21.81
C ILE A 468 -1.86 -4.70 20.96
N LEU A 469 -1.62 -5.23 19.76
CA LEU A 469 -2.62 -5.59 18.77
C LEU A 469 -2.36 -7.01 18.25
N ALA A 470 -3.34 -7.91 18.33
CA ALA A 470 -3.31 -9.11 17.49
C ALA A 470 -3.81 -8.73 16.10
N ARG A 471 -3.07 -9.05 15.04
CA ARG A 471 -3.42 -8.68 13.67
C ARG A 471 -3.56 -9.92 12.79
N LYS A 472 -4.52 -9.87 11.88
CA LYS A 472 -4.73 -10.87 10.82
C LYS A 472 -4.85 -10.14 9.48
N PHE A 473 -4.00 -10.51 8.53
CA PHE A 473 -3.98 -9.98 7.18
C PHE A 473 -4.50 -11.04 6.20
N ARG A 474 -5.73 -10.85 5.75
CA ARG A 474 -6.45 -11.77 4.87
C ARG A 474 -5.88 -11.73 3.44
N PRO A 475 -5.71 -12.89 2.80
CA PRO A 475 -5.35 -12.98 1.39
C PRO A 475 -6.33 -12.21 0.50
N GLY A 476 -5.80 -11.39 -0.39
CA GLY A 476 -6.56 -10.61 -1.35
C GLY A 476 -7.09 -9.27 -0.82
N GLN A 477 -6.83 -8.92 0.44
CA GLN A 477 -7.48 -7.76 1.07
C GLN A 477 -6.53 -6.83 1.83
N ASP A 478 -5.63 -7.39 2.63
CA ASP A 478 -5.08 -6.65 3.76
C ASP A 478 -3.60 -6.28 3.57
N PHE A 479 -3.24 -5.09 4.06
CA PHE A 479 -1.93 -4.43 3.94
C PHE A 479 -1.83 -3.27 4.94
N ILE A 480 -0.62 -2.73 5.08
CA ILE A 480 -0.34 -1.40 5.65
C ILE A 480 0.57 -0.70 4.63
N LEU A 481 0.33 0.56 4.29
CA LEU A 481 1.24 1.35 3.43
C LEU A 481 2.40 1.94 4.22
N ALA A 482 3.42 2.43 3.50
CA ALA A 482 4.59 3.06 4.09
C ALA A 482 4.19 4.27 4.94
N THR A 483 4.49 4.18 6.23
CA THR A 483 4.21 5.24 7.20
C THR A 483 5.46 5.52 8.03
N THR A 484 5.69 6.77 8.39
CA THR A 484 6.64 7.16 9.44
C THR A 484 5.96 7.08 10.80
N THR A 485 6.73 7.20 11.89
CA THR A 485 6.14 7.47 13.21
C THR A 485 5.84 8.95 13.35
N GLU A 486 5.28 9.35 14.49
CA GLU A 486 5.24 10.76 14.89
C GLU A 486 6.66 11.33 15.01
N LYS A 487 6.85 12.62 14.68
CA LYS A 487 8.17 13.28 14.74
C LYS A 487 8.71 13.40 16.17
N MET A 488 7.81 13.59 17.13
CA MET A 488 8.11 13.73 18.56
C MET A 488 7.37 12.61 19.31
N LEU A 489 8.00 11.44 19.35
CA LEU A 489 7.54 10.28 20.13
C LEU A 489 7.78 10.46 21.62
N ALA A 490 8.92 11.07 21.97
CA ALA A 490 9.31 11.32 23.35
C ALA A 490 8.34 12.31 24.00
N ARG A 491 7.81 11.93 25.16
CA ARG A 491 6.91 12.77 25.94
C ARG A 491 7.69 13.49 27.04
N GLU A 492 7.52 14.81 27.10
CA GLU A 492 8.32 15.73 27.94
C GLU A 492 8.38 15.38 29.43
N HIS A 493 7.41 14.61 29.95
CA HIS A 493 7.29 14.31 31.38
C HIS A 493 7.92 12.98 31.82
N ASN A 494 8.45 12.20 30.88
CA ASN A 494 8.90 10.83 31.14
C ASN A 494 10.36 10.56 30.76
N ASP A 495 11.20 11.56 30.45
CA ASP A 495 12.61 11.35 30.04
C ASP A 495 12.76 10.26 28.95
N GLU A 496 11.80 10.24 28.03
CA GLU A 496 11.75 9.27 26.95
C GLU A 496 12.74 9.61 25.84
N VAL A 497 13.33 8.59 25.23
CA VAL A 497 14.10 8.77 24.01
C VAL A 497 13.15 8.88 22.81
N ASN A 498 13.53 9.67 21.80
CA ASN A 498 12.67 9.95 20.63
C ASN A 498 12.68 8.81 19.59
N VAL A 499 12.47 7.58 20.06
CA VAL A 499 12.40 6.36 19.25
C VAL A 499 11.25 5.48 19.75
N LEU A 500 10.82 4.55 18.90
CA LEU A 500 9.78 3.60 19.22
C LEU A 500 10.37 2.19 19.30
N LEU A 501 10.19 1.51 20.43
CA LEU A 501 10.45 0.07 20.51
C LEU A 501 9.23 -0.68 19.97
N GLU A 502 9.40 -1.47 18.92
CA GLU A 502 8.37 -2.29 18.32
C GLU A 502 8.67 -3.78 18.50
N ALA A 503 7.64 -4.55 18.83
CA ALA A 503 7.72 -6.00 18.95
C ALA A 503 6.71 -6.65 17.99
N THR A 504 7.13 -7.60 17.16
CA THR A 504 6.26 -8.35 16.26
C THR A 504 6.44 -9.84 16.49
N LEU A 505 5.45 -10.47 17.12
CA LEU A 505 5.39 -11.92 17.30
C LEU A 505 4.69 -12.56 16.10
N GLY A 506 5.46 -13.14 15.18
CA GLY A 506 4.97 -13.86 14.02
C GLY A 506 4.28 -15.17 14.40
N LEU A 507 3.00 -15.28 14.05
CA LEU A 507 2.12 -16.41 14.36
C LEU A 507 1.45 -16.97 13.10
N THR A 508 2.11 -16.88 11.94
CA THR A 508 1.52 -17.30 10.66
C THR A 508 1.62 -18.82 10.49
N PRO A 509 0.53 -19.62 10.61
CA PRO A 509 0.64 -21.08 10.70
C PRO A 509 1.21 -21.74 9.44
N THR A 510 1.01 -21.10 8.29
CA THR A 510 1.51 -21.56 6.99
C THR A 510 3.00 -21.27 6.80
N ALA A 511 3.61 -20.43 7.64
CA ALA A 511 5.02 -20.09 7.59
C ALA A 511 5.96 -21.16 8.15
N ILE A 512 5.44 -22.21 8.79
CA ILE A 512 6.25 -23.40 9.15
C ILE A 512 6.91 -24.01 7.91
N ASN A 513 6.21 -24.00 6.78
CA ASN A 513 6.84 -24.33 5.51
C ASN A 513 7.37 -23.04 4.87
N ALA A 514 8.68 -22.82 5.00
CA ALA A 514 9.36 -21.63 4.49
C ALA A 514 9.02 -21.32 3.02
N LYS A 515 8.85 -22.35 2.19
CA LYS A 515 8.48 -22.23 0.76
C LYS A 515 7.19 -21.46 0.49
N ASN A 516 6.31 -21.36 1.49
CA ASN A 516 5.06 -20.63 1.35
C ASN A 516 5.24 -19.10 1.34
N TRP A 517 6.34 -18.58 1.90
CA TRP A 517 6.54 -17.13 2.05
C TRP A 517 7.95 -16.65 1.67
N GLU A 518 8.96 -17.53 1.66
CA GLU A 518 10.37 -17.18 1.42
C GLU A 518 10.63 -16.43 0.11
N SER A 519 9.81 -16.68 -0.92
CA SER A 519 9.93 -15.97 -2.21
C SER A 519 9.51 -14.50 -2.16
N GLY A 520 8.74 -14.08 -1.15
CA GLY A 520 8.12 -12.76 -1.08
C GLY A 520 7.01 -12.51 -2.11
N GLU A 521 6.76 -13.43 -3.05
CA GLU A 521 5.81 -13.21 -4.16
C GLU A 521 4.34 -13.07 -3.71
N PHE A 522 4.01 -13.63 -2.53
CA PHE A 522 2.68 -13.54 -1.93
C PHE A 522 2.51 -12.33 -1.00
N GLY A 523 3.54 -11.49 -0.87
CA GLY A 523 3.53 -10.34 0.03
C GLY A 523 3.46 -10.75 1.49
N GLY A 524 2.81 -9.94 2.32
CA GLY A 524 2.71 -10.14 3.77
C GLY A 524 4.01 -9.90 4.53
N TYR A 525 5.15 -9.66 3.89
CA TYR A 525 6.38 -9.31 4.59
C TYR A 525 6.30 -7.91 5.19
N GLU A 526 7.02 -7.73 6.30
CA GLU A 526 7.30 -6.44 6.89
C GLU A 526 8.56 -5.87 6.24
N LEU A 527 8.58 -4.57 5.96
CA LEU A 527 9.73 -3.89 5.39
C LEU A 527 9.91 -2.53 6.06
N CYS A 528 11.15 -2.20 6.38
CA CYS A 528 11.58 -0.89 6.83
C CYS A 528 12.57 -0.31 5.83
N MET A 529 12.45 0.98 5.55
CA MET A 529 13.34 1.70 4.64
C MET A 529 13.59 3.11 5.15
N ALA A 530 14.76 3.67 4.79
CA ALA A 530 15.06 5.06 5.09
C ALA A 530 14.15 5.97 4.24
N THR A 531 13.68 7.07 4.80
CA THR A 531 13.15 8.15 3.96
C THR A 531 14.32 8.70 3.14
N GLY A 532 14.32 8.54 1.81
CA GLY A 532 15.37 9.02 0.89
C GLY A 532 15.56 10.55 0.83
N VAL A 533 15.21 11.28 1.90
CA VAL A 533 15.48 12.71 2.04
C VAL A 533 16.97 12.88 2.28
N GLY A 534 17.73 13.12 1.21
CA GLY A 534 19.11 13.59 1.30
C GLY A 534 19.20 14.87 2.12
N SER A 535 20.41 15.19 2.61
CA SER A 535 20.70 16.39 3.41
C SER A 535 20.28 17.73 2.79
N ASP A 536 19.93 17.73 1.50
CA ASP A 536 19.73 18.92 0.68
C ASP A 536 18.25 19.23 0.38
N GLY A 537 17.31 18.44 0.91
CA GLY A 537 15.89 18.80 0.95
C GLY A 537 15.14 18.84 -0.39
N GLU A 538 15.74 18.36 -1.48
CA GLU A 538 15.03 18.09 -2.73
C GLU A 538 14.43 16.68 -2.67
N ALA A 539 13.10 16.59 -2.72
CA ALA A 539 12.42 15.32 -2.95
C ALA A 539 12.65 14.95 -4.42
N GLU A 540 13.35 13.84 -4.67
CA GLU A 540 13.38 13.26 -6.01
C GLU A 540 11.94 12.95 -6.46
N ASP A 541 11.62 13.16 -7.73
CA ASP A 541 10.29 12.90 -8.35
C ASP A 541 9.91 11.40 -8.37
N ASP A 542 10.72 10.52 -7.77
CA ASP A 542 10.48 9.09 -7.67
C ASP A 542 9.66 8.73 -6.42
N ASP A 543 8.77 7.75 -6.57
CA ASP A 543 7.92 7.23 -5.49
C ASP A 543 8.81 6.68 -4.35
N PRO A 544 8.83 7.33 -3.17
CA PRO A 544 9.80 7.05 -2.11
C PRO A 544 9.66 5.64 -1.50
N ALA A 545 8.64 4.88 -1.89
CA ALA A 545 8.39 3.51 -1.46
C ALA A 545 8.74 2.44 -2.53
N ILE A 546 9.49 2.79 -3.58
CA ILE A 546 10.07 1.82 -4.51
C ILE A 546 11.28 1.14 -3.83
N TYR A 547 11.19 -0.16 -3.58
CA TYR A 547 12.30 -0.97 -3.02
C TYR A 547 12.63 -2.21 -3.87
N LYS A 548 11.92 -2.39 -4.98
CA LYS A 548 12.18 -3.40 -6.01
C LYS A 548 12.02 -2.78 -7.39
N ALA A 549 12.71 -1.66 -7.64
CA ALA A 549 13.11 -1.32 -8.99
C ALA A 549 14.27 -2.23 -9.39
N GLY A 550 14.44 -2.54 -10.67
CA GLY A 550 15.53 -3.39 -11.15
C GLY A 550 16.94 -2.78 -11.01
N ASP A 551 17.15 -1.80 -10.14
CA ASP A 551 18.46 -1.19 -9.85
C ASP A 551 19.11 -1.90 -8.64
N PRO A 552 20.23 -2.62 -8.82
CA PRO A 552 20.96 -3.26 -7.74
C PRO A 552 21.62 -2.32 -6.74
N ASN A 553 21.63 -1.00 -6.98
CA ASN A 553 22.31 0.00 -6.14
C ASN A 553 21.40 0.78 -5.18
N ASP A 554 20.08 0.52 -5.18
CA ASP A 554 19.14 1.15 -4.26
C ASP A 554 19.17 0.45 -2.90
N ASP A 555 20.05 0.94 -2.01
CA ASP A 555 20.32 0.40 -0.67
C ASP A 555 19.41 1.04 0.41
N SER A 556 18.20 1.49 0.04
CA SER A 556 17.27 2.17 0.94
C SER A 556 16.56 1.25 1.94
N VAL A 557 16.57 -0.07 1.71
CA VAL A 557 15.92 -1.08 2.57
C VAL A 557 16.79 -1.37 3.80
N LEU A 558 16.31 -0.95 4.97
CA LEU A 558 16.99 -1.16 6.25
C LEU A 558 16.72 -2.55 6.84
N TYR A 559 15.50 -3.06 6.65
CA TYR A 559 15.09 -4.34 7.21
C TYR A 559 13.94 -4.96 6.41
N SER A 560 13.95 -6.28 6.24
CA SER A 560 12.82 -7.01 5.68
C SER A 560 12.63 -8.35 6.38
N SER A 561 11.38 -8.66 6.75
CA SER A 561 11.03 -9.92 7.41
C SER A 561 9.81 -10.56 6.77
N GLN A 562 10.00 -11.76 6.23
CA GLN A 562 8.91 -12.59 5.73
C GLN A 562 7.97 -13.03 6.86
N CYS A 563 6.77 -13.50 6.52
CA CYS A 563 5.87 -14.12 7.49
C CYS A 563 6.57 -15.28 8.21
N LYS A 564 6.49 -15.32 9.53
CA LYS A 564 7.15 -16.32 10.38
C LYS A 564 6.15 -16.98 11.32
N TRP A 565 6.55 -18.16 11.80
CA TRP A 565 5.88 -18.88 12.87
C TRP A 565 6.75 -18.84 14.13
N ASN A 566 6.13 -18.59 15.28
CA ASN A 566 6.76 -18.59 16.60
C ASN A 566 8.09 -17.80 16.62
N THR A 567 8.11 -16.59 16.07
CA THR A 567 9.30 -15.74 16.03
C THR A 567 8.96 -14.35 16.52
N LEU A 568 9.68 -13.86 17.52
CA LEU A 568 9.54 -12.49 18.03
C LEU A 568 10.64 -11.62 17.42
N CYS A 569 10.26 -10.61 16.66
CA CYS A 569 11.16 -9.54 16.24
C CYS A 569 11.03 -8.38 17.24
N LEU A 570 12.14 -7.86 17.75
CA LEU A 570 12.20 -6.60 18.48
C LEU A 570 13.04 -5.62 17.66
N MET A 571 12.59 -4.38 17.51
CA MET A 571 13.32 -3.34 16.77
C MET A 571 13.12 -1.97 17.40
N VAL A 572 14.16 -1.14 17.38
CA VAL A 572 14.03 0.30 17.61
C VAL A 572 13.82 0.99 16.26
N ARG A 573 12.84 1.87 16.22
CA ARG A 573 12.49 2.63 15.02
C ARG A 573 12.45 4.11 15.35
N ASP A 574 13.24 4.90 14.65
CA ASP A 574 13.20 6.35 14.74
C ASP A 574 12.19 6.98 13.73
N PRO A 575 11.86 8.27 13.86
CA PRO A 575 10.88 8.93 12.98
C PRO A 575 11.26 9.06 11.51
N SER A 576 12.52 8.84 11.13
CA SER A 576 13.00 8.85 9.74
C SER A 576 12.84 7.51 9.02
N VAL A 577 12.43 6.45 9.73
CA VAL A 577 12.23 5.13 9.15
C VAL A 577 10.78 4.91 8.74
N LEU A 578 10.58 4.64 7.45
CA LEU A 578 9.32 4.15 6.90
C LEU A 578 9.16 2.67 7.20
N LYS A 579 7.92 2.26 7.49
CA LYS A 579 7.58 0.84 7.69
C LYS A 579 6.23 0.51 7.08
N PHE A 580 6.12 -0.69 6.53
CA PHE A 580 4.85 -1.21 6.01
C PHE A 580 4.77 -2.74 6.07
N VAL A 581 3.56 -3.26 5.85
CA VAL A 581 3.30 -4.70 5.66
C VAL A 581 2.70 -4.89 4.28
N LYS A 582 3.45 -5.54 3.38
CA LYS A 582 3.04 -5.68 1.98
C LYS A 582 1.70 -6.42 1.89
N TYR A 583 0.86 -5.98 0.96
CA TYR A 583 -0.37 -6.66 0.58
C TYR A 583 -0.24 -8.18 0.47
N VAL A 584 -1.11 -8.90 1.19
CA VAL A 584 -1.16 -10.36 1.13
C VAL A 584 -1.94 -10.78 -0.11
N SER A 585 -1.26 -11.40 -1.08
CA SER A 585 -1.89 -11.92 -2.30
C SER A 585 -2.97 -12.94 -1.98
N ILE A 586 -4.06 -12.95 -2.75
CA ILE A 586 -5.11 -13.96 -2.69
C ILE A 586 -4.59 -15.38 -2.96
N ASN A 587 -3.41 -15.50 -3.59
CA ASN A 587 -2.76 -16.77 -3.87
C ASN A 587 -1.94 -17.29 -2.68
N ALA A 588 -1.81 -16.53 -1.59
CA ALA A 588 -1.17 -16.97 -0.36
C ALA A 588 -1.87 -18.21 0.22
N LYS A 589 -1.10 -19.05 0.93
CA LYS A 589 -1.63 -20.32 1.50
C LYS A 589 -2.52 -20.14 2.73
N GLY A 590 -2.61 -18.92 3.26
CA GLY A 590 -3.38 -18.55 4.44
C GLY A 590 -3.11 -17.08 4.78
N SER A 591 -3.79 -16.57 5.81
CA SER A 591 -3.56 -15.19 6.27
C SER A 591 -2.20 -15.06 6.95
N ARG A 592 -1.63 -13.84 6.95
CA ARG A 592 -0.59 -13.51 7.92
C ARG A 592 -1.24 -13.25 9.27
N TRP A 593 -0.63 -13.78 10.32
CA TRP A 593 -1.03 -13.56 11.71
C TRP A 593 0.17 -13.11 12.51
N ASP A 594 -0.01 -12.08 13.34
CA ASP A 594 0.98 -11.66 14.31
C ASP A 594 0.34 -10.99 15.54
N ILE A 595 1.14 -10.81 16.59
CA ILE A 595 0.86 -9.84 17.66
C ILE A 595 1.92 -8.75 17.55
N SER A 596 1.46 -7.52 17.30
CA SER A 596 2.29 -6.32 17.22
C SER A 596 2.17 -5.54 18.52
N ALA A 597 3.29 -5.07 19.05
CA ALA A 597 3.30 -4.15 20.17
C ALA A 597 4.24 -2.98 19.93
N GLN A 598 3.89 -1.83 20.48
CA GLN A 598 4.66 -0.59 20.39
C GLN A 598 4.80 0.03 21.78
N PHE A 599 6.01 0.50 22.11
CA PHE A 599 6.35 1.05 23.42
C PHE A 599 7.13 2.36 23.26
N ASN A 600 6.70 3.41 23.99
CA ASN A 600 7.64 4.46 24.34
C ASN A 600 8.66 3.90 25.33
N VAL A 601 9.88 4.43 25.28
CA VAL A 601 11.00 3.89 26.05
C VAL A 601 11.88 5.00 26.63
N LYS A 602 12.54 4.69 27.75
CA LYS A 602 13.69 5.42 28.28
C LYS A 602 14.95 4.57 28.15
N ALA A 603 16.10 5.22 28.10
CA ALA A 603 17.37 4.54 28.28
C ALA A 603 17.50 4.05 29.73
N LEU A 604 18.03 2.84 29.93
CA LEU A 604 18.33 2.33 31.26
C LEU A 604 19.68 2.90 31.73
N GLY A 605 19.64 3.96 32.55
CA GLY A 605 20.80 4.54 33.22
C GLY A 605 21.57 5.57 32.38
N ASP A 606 21.48 6.85 32.80
CA ASP A 606 22.43 7.92 32.48
C ASP A 606 22.48 8.99 33.61
N ASP A 607 22.16 8.58 34.85
CA ASP A 607 22.36 9.43 36.02
C ASP A 607 23.73 9.11 36.65
N ASP A 608 24.66 10.05 36.50
CA ASP A 608 25.93 10.25 37.24
C ASP A 608 27.19 9.42 36.86
N GLU A 609 27.84 9.76 35.73
CA GLU A 609 29.31 9.60 35.59
C GLU A 609 30.09 10.90 35.26
N ASP A 610 29.45 12.07 35.20
CA ASP A 610 30.13 13.38 35.07
C ASP A 610 30.27 14.12 36.42
N GLY A 611 30.74 13.38 37.43
CA GLY A 611 30.91 13.85 38.80
C GLY A 611 32.34 13.74 39.34
N HIS A 612 33.38 14.08 38.56
CA HIS A 612 34.74 14.27 39.07
C HIS A 612 35.48 15.47 38.48
#